data_AF-A0AAU8N3J2-F1
#
_entry.id   AF-A0AAU8N3J2-F1
#
_cell.length_a   1.000
_cell.length_b   1.000
_cell.length_c   1.000
_cell.angle_alpha   90.00
_cell.angle_beta   90.00
_cell.angle_gamma   90.00
#
_symmetry.space_group_name_H-M   'P 1'
#
loop_
_entity.id
_entity.type
_entity.pdbx_description
1 polymer ?
#
loop_
_entity_poly.entity_id
_entity_poly.type
_entity_poly.pdbx_seq_one_letter_code
_entity_poly.pdbx_strand_id
1 'polypeptide(L)'
;MDTAVACAFIPRADDGFELFCSLAADDDASGPARERALALAADLGATTAQMHAHLRSSLGEAPPRAPEALARALRERADWAMREVPALAEEVPGLGAAVDALLAELASLPALEPACRVHGDYHLGQVLHEIGGAERWYVLDFEGEPLRPLAERTRPDQPARDVAGMLRSFDYAWAVGGAGGAVGARGSSGDAGAAGTDWLPAVRGAFLSGYRAESAVAPGDGAGAEEARRQSVLLAALELDKALYEAVYEARNRPDWLAIPLRGLAGIVAARNASHDSAGG
;
A
#
# COMPACT_ATOMS: atom_id res chain seq x y z
N MET A 1 28.65 -16.22 14.38
CA MET A 1 28.52 -15.05 15.28
C MET A 1 27.04 -14.87 15.45
N ASP A 2 26.52 -15.17 16.63
CA ASP A 2 25.11 -14.91 16.91
C ASP A 2 25.00 -13.44 17.26
N THR A 3 24.63 -12.64 16.27
CA THR A 3 24.33 -11.22 16.46
C THR A 3 22.89 -11.10 16.90
N ALA A 4 22.66 -10.43 18.03
CA ALA A 4 21.32 -10.11 18.53
C ALA A 4 21.09 -8.59 18.46
N VAL A 5 19.85 -8.21 18.18
CA VAL A 5 19.39 -6.82 18.25
C VAL A 5 18.49 -6.67 19.48
N ALA A 6 18.69 -5.61 20.26
CA ALA A 6 17.82 -5.26 21.38
C ALA A 6 17.16 -3.91 21.10
N CYS A 7 15.84 -3.87 21.19
CA CYS A 7 15.03 -2.66 21.01
C CYS A 7 14.43 -2.22 22.34
N ALA A 8 14.14 -0.92 22.47
CA ALA A 8 13.42 -0.41 23.63
C ALA A 8 11.98 -0.99 23.64
N PHE A 9 11.56 -1.52 24.78
CA PHE A 9 10.19 -1.98 24.96
C PHE A 9 9.22 -0.80 25.07
N ILE A 10 8.12 -0.84 24.32
CA ILE A 10 7.06 0.17 24.38
C ILE A 10 5.91 -0.40 25.22
N PRO A 11 5.75 -0.01 26.49
CA PRO A 11 4.91 -0.72 27.45
C PRO A 11 3.40 -0.53 27.26
N ARG A 12 2.99 0.49 26.51
CA ARG A 12 1.59 0.78 26.19
C ARG A 12 1.51 1.24 24.75
N ALA A 13 1.33 0.30 23.84
CA ALA A 13 1.06 0.60 22.45
C ALA A 13 0.03 -0.37 21.88
N ASP A 14 -0.77 0.13 20.95
CA ASP A 14 -1.65 -0.69 20.13
C ASP A 14 -0.85 -1.21 18.92
N ASP A 15 -1.09 -2.46 18.54
CA ASP A 15 -0.70 -2.97 17.22
C ASP A 15 -1.46 -2.22 16.14
N GLY A 16 -0.75 -1.73 15.12
CA GLY A 16 -1.36 -0.92 14.06
C GLY A 16 -2.44 -1.65 13.30
N PHE A 17 -2.30 -2.96 13.08
CA PHE A 17 -3.30 -3.74 12.35
C PHE A 17 -4.56 -3.94 13.19
N GLU A 18 -4.42 -4.35 14.46
CA GLU A 18 -5.54 -4.47 15.39
C GLU A 18 -6.27 -3.14 15.59
N LEU A 19 -5.53 -2.04 15.75
CA LEU A 19 -6.08 -0.69 15.90
C LEU A 19 -6.95 -0.30 14.70
N PHE A 20 -6.46 -0.46 13.47
CA PHE A 20 -7.24 -0.10 12.27
C PHE A 20 -8.38 -1.08 11.98
N CYS A 21 -8.29 -2.34 12.40
CA CYS A 21 -9.44 -3.26 12.38
C CYS A 21 -10.55 -2.75 13.31
N SER A 22 -10.21 -2.36 14.55
CA SER A 22 -11.19 -1.79 15.50
C SER A 22 -11.79 -0.49 14.97
N LEU A 23 -10.98 0.41 14.43
CA LEU A 23 -11.45 1.68 13.85
C LEU A 23 -12.35 1.49 12.62
N ALA A 24 -12.16 0.40 11.87
CA ALA A 24 -13.06 0.03 10.78
C ALA A 24 -14.39 -0.56 11.29
N ALA A 25 -14.34 -1.35 12.35
CA ALA A 25 -15.52 -1.96 12.97
C ALA A 25 -16.43 -0.92 13.65
N ASP A 26 -15.81 0.07 14.29
CA ASP A 26 -16.48 1.11 15.06
C ASP A 26 -16.78 2.37 14.23
N ASP A 27 -16.73 2.28 12.89
CA ASP A 27 -16.96 3.43 12.02
C ASP A 27 -18.33 4.07 12.26
N ASP A 28 -18.33 5.35 12.62
CA ASP A 28 -19.51 6.18 12.82
C ASP A 28 -19.77 7.15 11.64
N ALA A 29 -19.12 6.88 10.50
CA ALA A 29 -19.17 7.57 9.22
C ALA A 29 -18.66 9.02 9.24
N SER A 30 -19.10 9.84 10.19
CA SER A 30 -18.78 11.26 10.30
C SER A 30 -18.58 11.74 11.74
N GLY A 31 -18.51 10.81 12.70
CA GLY A 31 -18.34 11.13 14.11
C GLY A 31 -16.89 11.02 14.60
N PRO A 32 -16.69 11.04 15.93
CA PRO A 32 -15.37 11.02 16.54
C PRO A 32 -14.53 9.78 16.17
N ALA A 33 -15.14 8.62 15.91
CA ALA A 33 -14.40 7.41 15.53
C ALA A 33 -13.81 7.57 14.12
N ARG A 34 -14.60 8.07 13.16
CA ARG A 34 -14.13 8.46 11.83
C ARG A 34 -12.98 9.47 11.92
N GLU A 35 -13.17 10.56 12.66
CA GLU A 35 -12.16 11.62 12.79
C GLU A 35 -10.84 11.07 13.35
N ARG A 36 -10.90 10.22 14.38
CA ARG A 36 -9.72 9.56 14.96
C ARG A 36 -9.02 8.68 13.93
N ALA A 37 -9.75 7.88 13.15
CA ALA A 37 -9.15 7.02 12.14
C ALA A 37 -8.40 7.82 11.06
N LEU A 38 -8.99 8.93 10.60
CA LEU A 38 -8.37 9.81 9.61
C LEU A 38 -7.14 10.53 10.17
N ALA A 39 -7.21 11.03 11.41
CA ALA A 39 -6.08 11.69 12.05
C ALA A 39 -4.89 10.73 12.23
N LEU A 40 -5.13 9.52 12.72
CA LEU A 40 -4.12 8.48 12.89
C LEU A 40 -3.51 8.06 11.54
N ALA A 41 -4.32 7.91 10.50
CA ALA A 41 -3.83 7.57 9.17
C ALA A 41 -2.94 8.69 8.61
N ALA A 42 -3.35 9.95 8.74
CA ALA A 42 -2.56 11.10 8.31
C ALA A 42 -1.22 11.19 9.06
N ASP A 43 -1.23 10.99 10.38
CA ASP A 43 -0.01 11.00 11.20
C ASP A 43 0.94 9.85 10.86
N LEU A 44 0.39 8.65 10.59
CA LEU A 44 1.18 7.53 10.09
C LEU A 44 1.78 7.83 8.69
N GLY A 45 1.04 8.56 7.85
CA GLY A 45 1.54 9.08 6.57
C GLY A 45 2.75 9.99 6.75
N ALA A 46 2.65 10.97 7.66
CA ALA A 46 3.76 11.85 8.01
C ALA A 46 4.96 11.09 8.59
N THR A 47 4.71 10.15 9.51
CA THR A 47 5.73 9.27 10.08
C THR A 47 6.48 8.49 9.00
N THR A 48 5.75 7.96 8.00
CA THR A 48 6.33 7.22 6.88
C THR A 48 7.23 8.11 6.02
N ALA A 49 6.82 9.35 5.75
CA ALA A 49 7.65 10.32 5.03
C ALA A 49 8.93 10.70 5.82
N GLN A 50 8.81 10.90 7.13
CA GLN A 50 9.95 11.14 8.02
C GLN A 50 10.92 9.96 8.02
N MET A 51 10.41 8.72 8.09
CA MET A 51 11.23 7.52 7.97
C MET A 51 12.04 7.54 6.66
N HIS A 52 11.40 7.77 5.52
CA HIS A 52 12.09 7.84 4.24
C HIS A 52 13.12 8.98 4.17
N ALA A 53 12.83 10.15 4.75
CA ALA A 53 13.78 11.26 4.83
C ALA A 53 15.01 10.91 5.68
N HIS A 54 14.83 10.23 6.81
CA HIS A 54 15.93 9.74 7.64
C HIS A 54 16.75 8.65 6.93
N LEU A 55 16.11 7.72 6.23
CA LEU A 55 16.80 6.69 5.45
C LEU A 55 17.65 7.30 4.33
N ARG A 56 17.11 8.28 3.59
CA ARG A 56 17.85 9.03 2.56
C ARG A 56 19.05 9.77 3.15
N SER A 57 18.83 10.55 4.20
CA SER A 57 19.90 11.35 4.81
C SER A 57 21.00 10.50 5.46
N SER A 58 20.65 9.33 5.99
CA SER A 58 21.61 8.46 6.69
C SER A 58 22.32 7.46 5.77
N LEU A 59 21.63 6.94 4.76
CA LEU A 59 22.11 5.82 3.93
C LEU A 59 22.32 6.21 2.45
N GLY A 60 21.97 7.45 2.09
CA GLY A 60 22.10 7.98 0.74
C GLY A 60 20.98 7.54 -0.20
N GLU A 61 21.07 8.07 -1.41
CA GLU A 61 20.19 7.76 -2.53
C GLU A 61 20.96 6.99 -3.61
N ALA A 62 20.21 6.24 -4.42
CA ALA A 62 20.70 5.59 -5.61
C ALA A 62 20.05 6.24 -6.85
N PRO A 63 20.75 6.22 -7.99
CA PRO A 63 20.19 6.74 -9.24
C PRO A 63 18.86 6.04 -9.55
N PRO A 64 17.86 6.78 -10.08
CA PRO A 64 16.58 6.19 -10.41
C PRO A 64 16.75 5.08 -11.44
N ARG A 65 16.01 3.99 -11.24
CA ARG A 65 15.90 2.94 -12.27
C ARG A 65 15.17 3.52 -13.47
N ALA A 66 15.57 3.13 -14.68
CA ALA A 66 14.82 3.47 -15.89
C ALA A 66 13.36 2.99 -15.77
N PRO A 67 12.35 3.83 -16.06
CA PRO A 67 10.93 3.46 -15.96
C PRO A 67 10.59 2.18 -16.74
N GLU A 68 11.15 1.99 -17.93
CA GLU A 68 10.95 0.80 -18.77
C GLU A 68 11.53 -0.46 -18.12
N ALA A 69 12.65 -0.33 -17.41
CA ALA A 69 13.26 -1.45 -16.69
C ALA A 69 12.42 -1.87 -15.47
N LEU A 70 11.78 -0.91 -14.79
CA LEU A 70 10.83 -1.22 -13.73
C LEU A 70 9.56 -1.86 -14.31
N ALA A 71 8.98 -1.28 -15.37
CA ALA A 71 7.81 -1.80 -16.05
C ALA A 71 8.02 -3.26 -16.52
N ARG A 72 9.17 -3.58 -17.09
CA ARG A 72 9.50 -4.96 -17.49
C ARG A 72 9.55 -5.93 -16.29
N ALA A 73 10.17 -5.51 -15.19
CA ALA A 73 10.23 -6.35 -14.00
C ALA A 73 8.85 -6.56 -13.36
N LEU A 74 7.97 -5.56 -13.40
CA LEU A 74 6.58 -5.68 -12.94
C LEU A 74 5.76 -6.58 -13.87
N ARG A 75 5.99 -6.52 -15.19
CA ARG A 75 5.37 -7.41 -16.17
C ARG A 75 5.66 -8.87 -15.88
N GLU A 76 6.94 -9.20 -15.68
CA GLU A 76 7.37 -10.56 -15.38
C GLU A 76 6.69 -11.12 -14.12
N ARG A 77 6.52 -10.28 -13.09
CA ARG A 77 5.82 -10.67 -11.86
C ARG A 77 4.32 -10.81 -12.06
N ALA A 78 3.70 -9.93 -12.85
CA ALA A 78 2.28 -10.03 -13.19
C ALA A 78 1.97 -11.30 -13.99
N ASP A 79 2.77 -11.59 -15.03
CA ASP A 79 2.61 -12.79 -15.85
C ASP A 79 2.84 -14.08 -15.02
N TRP A 80 3.71 -14.03 -14.03
CA TRP A 80 3.86 -15.11 -13.05
C TRP A 80 2.61 -15.26 -12.18
N ALA A 81 2.14 -14.18 -11.54
CA ALA A 81 0.97 -14.23 -10.65
C ALA A 81 -0.30 -14.71 -11.37
N MET A 82 -0.55 -14.21 -12.58
CA MET A 82 -1.71 -14.61 -13.41
C MET A 82 -1.67 -16.08 -13.82
N ARG A 83 -0.47 -16.68 -13.94
CA ARG A 83 -0.35 -18.14 -14.18
C ARG A 83 -0.55 -18.95 -12.90
N GLU A 84 -0.08 -18.46 -11.76
CA GLU A 84 -0.18 -19.17 -10.48
C GLU A 84 -1.59 -19.13 -9.89
N VAL A 85 -2.37 -18.09 -10.19
CA VAL A 85 -3.72 -17.89 -9.65
C VAL A 85 -4.74 -17.72 -10.79
N PRO A 86 -5.27 -18.83 -11.34
CA PRO A 86 -6.25 -18.77 -12.44
C PRO A 86 -7.51 -17.94 -12.12
N ALA A 87 -7.90 -17.89 -10.83
CA ALA A 87 -9.03 -17.09 -10.36
C ALA A 87 -8.90 -15.59 -10.71
N LEU A 88 -7.67 -15.07 -10.90
CA LEU A 88 -7.45 -13.68 -11.34
C LEU A 88 -8.12 -13.38 -12.69
N ALA A 89 -8.12 -14.34 -13.61
CA ALA A 89 -8.74 -14.16 -14.92
C ALA A 89 -10.27 -14.22 -14.86
N GLU A 90 -10.83 -14.99 -13.93
CA GLU A 90 -12.28 -15.19 -13.78
C GLU A 90 -12.92 -14.08 -12.94
N GLU A 91 -12.29 -13.70 -11.84
CA GLU A 91 -12.84 -12.80 -10.84
C GLU A 91 -12.42 -11.33 -11.02
N VAL A 92 -11.40 -11.07 -11.84
CA VAL A 92 -10.97 -9.70 -12.20
C VAL A 92 -10.96 -9.51 -13.72
N PRO A 93 -12.15 -9.43 -14.36
CA PRO A 93 -12.24 -9.23 -15.80
C PRO A 93 -11.48 -7.97 -16.26
N GLY A 94 -10.69 -8.10 -17.32
CA GLY A 94 -9.89 -7.00 -17.87
C GLY A 94 -8.57 -6.73 -17.15
N LEU A 95 -8.19 -7.55 -16.14
CA LEU A 95 -6.92 -7.40 -15.43
C LEU A 95 -5.72 -7.31 -16.37
N GLY A 96 -5.59 -8.23 -17.33
CA GLY A 96 -4.46 -8.23 -18.28
C GLY A 96 -4.33 -6.92 -19.05
N ALA A 97 -5.45 -6.40 -19.59
CA ALA A 97 -5.46 -5.13 -20.32
C ALA A 97 -5.11 -3.94 -19.41
N ALA A 98 -5.57 -3.95 -18.15
CA ALA A 98 -5.21 -2.92 -17.18
C ALA A 98 -3.71 -2.97 -16.81
N VAL A 99 -3.13 -4.17 -16.64
CA VAL A 99 -1.68 -4.32 -16.44
C VAL A 99 -0.93 -3.81 -17.67
N ASP A 100 -1.37 -4.15 -18.88
CA ASP A 100 -0.82 -3.64 -20.15
C ASP A 100 -0.79 -2.12 -20.21
N ALA A 101 -1.93 -1.48 -20.00
CA ALA A 101 -2.07 -0.03 -20.03
C ALA A 101 -1.20 0.65 -18.95
N LEU A 102 -1.25 0.16 -17.71
CA LEU A 102 -0.55 0.79 -16.59
C LEU A 102 0.98 0.68 -16.74
N LEU A 103 1.50 -0.47 -17.15
CA LEU A 103 2.94 -0.63 -17.32
C LEU A 103 3.46 0.07 -18.58
N ALA A 104 2.63 0.23 -19.62
CA ALA A 104 2.95 1.09 -20.75
C ALA A 104 3.04 2.57 -20.32
N GLU A 105 2.09 3.05 -19.51
CA GLU A 105 2.12 4.40 -18.95
C GLU A 105 3.36 4.61 -18.07
N LEU A 106 3.66 3.67 -17.18
CA LEU A 106 4.87 3.68 -16.35
C LEU A 106 6.14 3.74 -17.20
N ALA A 107 6.23 2.92 -18.25
CA ALA A 107 7.38 2.93 -19.15
C ALA A 107 7.54 4.26 -19.91
N SER A 108 6.45 5.01 -20.10
CA SER A 108 6.47 6.31 -20.78
C SER A 108 6.87 7.49 -19.90
N LEU A 109 6.99 7.30 -18.58
CA LEU A 109 7.39 8.38 -17.68
C LEU A 109 8.80 8.87 -18.05
N PRO A 110 9.09 10.18 -17.95
CA PRO A 110 10.40 10.70 -18.33
C PRO A 110 11.53 10.24 -17.40
N ALA A 111 11.23 10.06 -16.11
CA ALA A 111 12.13 9.55 -15.08
C ALA A 111 11.32 9.07 -13.87
N LEU A 112 11.96 8.26 -13.01
CA LEU A 112 11.48 7.97 -11.66
C LEU A 112 12.20 8.86 -10.64
N GLU A 113 11.65 8.96 -9.44
CA GLU A 113 12.35 9.55 -8.30
C GLU A 113 13.60 8.72 -7.94
N PRO A 114 14.64 9.35 -7.37
CA PRO A 114 15.79 8.63 -6.82
C PRO A 114 15.36 7.51 -5.88
N ALA A 115 15.96 6.35 -6.03
CA ALA A 115 15.72 5.24 -5.12
C ALA A 115 16.45 5.48 -3.80
N CYS A 116 15.93 4.96 -2.71
CA CYS A 116 16.61 5.00 -1.41
C CYS A 116 16.43 3.69 -0.67
N ARG A 117 17.09 3.55 0.49
CA ARG A 117 16.72 2.47 1.40
C ARG A 117 15.28 2.69 1.85
N VAL A 118 14.51 1.61 1.80
CA VAL A 118 13.11 1.53 2.22
C VAL A 118 13.01 0.50 3.34
N HIS A 119 11.89 0.47 4.04
CA HIS A 119 11.56 -0.60 4.98
C HIS A 119 11.44 -1.94 4.23
N GLY A 120 10.76 -1.95 3.09
CA GLY A 120 10.76 -3.06 2.15
C GLY A 120 9.73 -4.15 2.44
N ASP A 121 9.18 -4.23 3.66
CA ASP A 121 7.98 -5.01 4.01
C ASP A 121 6.99 -4.20 4.88
N TYR A 122 6.71 -2.97 4.49
CA TYR A 122 5.98 -2.02 5.34
C TYR A 122 4.45 -2.25 5.30
N HIS A 123 3.86 -2.50 6.47
CA HIS A 123 2.41 -2.70 6.65
C HIS A 123 1.98 -2.42 8.10
N LEU A 124 0.68 -2.45 8.41
CA LEU A 124 0.15 -2.08 9.72
C LEU A 124 0.65 -2.96 10.87
N GLY A 125 0.88 -4.25 10.62
CA GLY A 125 1.53 -5.14 11.60
C GLY A 125 3.02 -4.84 11.88
N GLN A 126 3.63 -3.87 11.20
CA GLN A 126 4.99 -3.40 11.46
C GLN A 126 5.04 -2.03 12.13
N VAL A 127 3.89 -1.55 12.63
CA VAL A 127 3.81 -0.28 13.34
C VAL A 127 3.07 -0.43 14.67
N LEU A 128 3.56 0.28 15.67
CA LEU A 128 2.92 0.39 16.99
C LEU A 128 2.53 1.84 17.25
N HIS A 129 1.34 2.06 17.82
CA HIS A 129 0.90 3.39 18.24
C HIS A 129 0.92 3.50 19.76
N GLU A 130 1.74 4.39 20.32
CA GLU A 130 1.84 4.60 21.76
C GLU A 130 0.54 5.14 22.38
N ILE A 131 0.17 4.65 23.56
CA ILE A 131 -1.05 5.05 24.27
C ILE A 131 -0.72 5.76 25.57
N GLY A 132 -1.38 6.90 25.80
CA GLY A 132 -1.31 7.68 27.03
C GLY A 132 0.07 8.31 27.31
N GLY A 133 0.93 8.33 26.28
CA GLY A 133 2.22 9.00 26.25
C GLY A 133 2.18 10.16 25.27
N ALA A 134 3.15 10.24 24.36
CA ALA A 134 3.15 11.27 23.31
C ALA A 134 2.35 10.85 22.05
N GLU A 135 1.71 9.67 22.07
CA GLU A 135 0.88 9.16 20.97
C GLU A 135 1.64 9.11 19.63
N ARG A 136 2.85 8.56 19.68
CA ARG A 136 3.73 8.41 18.52
C ARG A 136 3.60 7.04 17.87
N TRP A 137 3.83 7.00 16.57
CA TRP A 137 4.09 5.80 15.81
C TRP A 137 5.54 5.32 15.97
N TYR A 138 5.70 4.00 16.11
CA TYR A 138 6.98 3.31 16.06
C TYR A 138 6.95 2.34 14.89
N VAL A 139 7.94 2.45 14.01
CA VAL A 139 8.15 1.50 12.91
C VAL A 139 9.12 0.41 13.36
N LEU A 140 8.73 -0.84 13.13
CA LEU A 140 9.47 -2.03 13.53
C LEU A 140 10.17 -2.68 12.32
N ASP A 141 10.86 -3.79 12.57
CA ASP A 141 11.26 -4.80 11.58
C ASP A 141 11.76 -4.34 10.18
N PHE A 142 12.96 -3.75 10.14
CA PHE A 142 13.63 -3.36 8.89
C PHE A 142 14.35 -4.52 8.17
N GLU A 143 13.91 -5.77 8.36
CA GLU A 143 14.53 -6.94 7.69
C GLU A 143 14.18 -7.04 6.20
N GLY A 144 13.10 -6.39 5.77
CA GLY A 144 12.56 -6.44 4.40
C GLY A 144 11.81 -7.75 4.08
N GLU A 145 11.17 -7.82 2.91
CA GLU A 145 10.26 -8.92 2.55
C GLU A 145 10.87 -10.33 2.77
N PRO A 146 10.29 -11.19 3.63
CA PRO A 146 10.85 -12.50 3.99
C PRO A 146 11.11 -13.43 2.80
N LEU A 147 10.29 -13.35 1.75
CA LEU A 147 10.44 -14.22 0.58
C LEU A 147 11.51 -13.72 -0.42
N ARG A 148 12.05 -12.51 -0.25
CA ARG A 148 13.16 -12.02 -1.09
C ARG A 148 14.51 -12.51 -0.59
N PRO A 149 15.45 -12.83 -1.49
CA PRO A 149 16.85 -13.08 -1.11
C PRO A 149 17.45 -11.91 -0.33
N LEU A 150 18.31 -12.17 0.65
CA LEU A 150 18.92 -11.14 1.51
C LEU A 150 19.62 -10.02 0.71
N ALA A 151 20.30 -10.39 -0.38
CA ALA A 151 20.98 -9.45 -1.28
C ALA A 151 20.02 -8.51 -2.04
N GLU A 152 18.72 -8.80 -2.02
CA GLU A 152 17.67 -7.96 -2.60
C GLU A 152 16.98 -7.10 -1.55
N ARG A 153 16.84 -7.59 -0.30
CA ARG A 153 16.22 -6.85 0.81
C ARG A 153 16.97 -5.57 1.20
N THR A 154 18.28 -5.52 0.91
CA THR A 154 19.14 -4.37 1.22
C THR A 154 19.29 -3.38 0.07
N ARG A 155 18.72 -3.66 -1.11
CA ARG A 155 18.84 -2.78 -2.27
C ARG A 155 17.97 -1.55 -2.11
N PRO A 156 18.43 -0.37 -2.56
CA PRO A 156 17.57 0.79 -2.71
C PRO A 156 16.39 0.48 -3.64
N ASP A 157 15.21 0.99 -3.30
CA ASP A 157 13.99 0.87 -4.09
C ASP A 157 13.21 2.20 -4.04
N GLN A 158 12.07 2.23 -4.72
CA GLN A 158 11.15 3.35 -4.73
C GLN A 158 10.43 3.45 -3.36
N PRO A 159 10.45 4.60 -2.67
CA PRO A 159 9.68 4.85 -1.44
C PRO A 159 8.19 4.55 -1.59
N ALA A 160 7.66 4.72 -2.80
CA ALA A 160 6.30 4.37 -3.15
C ALA A 160 5.97 2.88 -2.94
N ARG A 161 6.97 1.99 -2.79
CA ARG A 161 6.76 0.58 -2.44
C ARG A 161 6.24 0.42 -1.02
N ASP A 162 6.82 1.13 -0.05
CA ASP A 162 6.36 1.11 1.34
C ASP A 162 4.96 1.74 1.44
N VAL A 163 4.72 2.83 0.73
CA VAL A 163 3.39 3.47 0.62
C VAL A 163 2.36 2.48 0.07
N ALA A 164 2.68 1.78 -1.02
CA ALA A 164 1.80 0.75 -1.58
C ALA A 164 1.51 -0.38 -0.57
N GLY A 165 2.54 -0.85 0.15
CA GLY A 165 2.38 -1.87 1.21
C GLY A 165 1.41 -1.43 2.31
N MET A 166 1.54 -0.20 2.79
CA MET A 166 0.64 0.35 3.81
C MET A 166 -0.80 0.51 3.29
N LEU A 167 -0.97 0.99 2.05
CA LEU A 167 -2.29 1.10 1.41
C LEU A 167 -2.98 -0.26 1.32
N ARG A 168 -2.27 -1.30 0.85
CA ARG A 168 -2.78 -2.68 0.85
C ARG A 168 -3.12 -3.15 2.26
N SER A 169 -2.33 -2.78 3.26
CA SER A 169 -2.60 -3.14 4.65
C SER A 169 -3.90 -2.53 5.19
N PHE A 170 -4.29 -1.32 4.76
CA PHE A 170 -5.61 -0.77 5.09
C PHE A 170 -6.75 -1.54 4.44
N ASP A 171 -6.58 -2.04 3.21
CA ASP A 171 -7.57 -2.90 2.56
C ASP A 171 -7.80 -4.20 3.35
N TYR A 172 -6.74 -4.79 3.90
CA TYR A 172 -6.83 -5.96 4.77
C TYR A 172 -7.51 -5.63 6.10
N ALA A 173 -7.13 -4.52 6.76
CA ALA A 173 -7.75 -4.10 8.01
C ALA A 173 -9.24 -3.82 7.84
N TRP A 174 -9.62 -3.19 6.72
CA TRP A 174 -11.01 -2.99 6.33
C TRP A 174 -11.74 -4.32 6.09
N ALA A 175 -11.13 -5.27 5.38
CA ALA A 175 -11.75 -6.56 5.11
C ALA A 175 -11.99 -7.39 6.38
N VAL A 176 -11.13 -7.24 7.39
CA VAL A 176 -11.24 -7.92 8.68
C VAL A 176 -12.20 -7.20 9.62
N GLY A 177 -12.04 -5.88 9.79
CA GLY A 177 -12.76 -5.09 10.78
C GLY A 177 -14.05 -4.41 10.29
N GLY A 178 -14.16 -4.09 9.01
CA GLY A 178 -15.29 -3.31 8.47
C GLY A 178 -16.66 -4.00 8.58
N ALA A 179 -17.73 -3.24 8.30
CA ALA A 179 -19.12 -3.68 8.33
C ALA A 179 -19.41 -4.79 7.30
N GLY A 180 -19.01 -6.02 7.64
CA GLY A 180 -19.00 -7.18 6.77
C GLY A 180 -17.84 -8.15 7.00
N GLY A 181 -17.09 -8.05 8.11
CA GLY A 181 -16.00 -8.95 8.52
C GLY A 181 -16.34 -10.43 8.38
N ALA A 182 -16.17 -10.93 7.16
CA ALA A 182 -16.53 -12.26 6.71
C ALA A 182 -15.36 -12.81 5.90
N VAL A 183 -14.14 -12.65 6.40
CA VAL A 183 -13.03 -13.47 5.94
C VAL A 183 -13.30 -14.89 6.46
N GLY A 184 -13.81 -15.77 5.59
CA GLY A 184 -14.12 -17.18 5.91
C GLY A 184 -15.59 -17.58 5.94
N ALA A 185 -16.56 -16.67 5.79
CA ALA A 185 -17.97 -17.06 5.71
C ALA A 185 -18.35 -17.36 4.24
N ARG A 186 -18.02 -18.57 3.76
CA ARG A 186 -18.69 -19.12 2.56
C ARG A 186 -20.15 -19.40 2.92
N GLY A 187 -20.99 -18.36 2.79
CA GLY A 187 -22.44 -18.48 2.91
C GLY A 187 -23.06 -17.71 4.07
N SER A 188 -23.29 -16.42 3.87
CA SER A 188 -24.60 -15.84 4.18
C SER A 188 -24.80 -14.59 3.35
N SER A 189 -25.85 -14.57 2.55
CA SER A 189 -26.41 -13.40 1.88
C SER A 189 -26.43 -12.18 2.81
N GLY A 190 -25.66 -11.15 2.48
CA GLY A 190 -25.57 -9.92 3.27
C GLY A 190 -24.65 -8.87 2.66
N ASP A 191 -24.68 -8.71 1.33
CA ASP A 191 -23.92 -7.71 0.55
C ASP A 191 -24.44 -6.26 0.74
N ALA A 192 -24.89 -5.92 1.95
CA ALA A 192 -25.55 -4.64 2.25
C ALA A 192 -24.81 -3.78 3.28
N GLY A 193 -23.75 -4.29 3.92
CA GLY A 193 -22.96 -3.55 4.91
C GLY A 193 -21.70 -2.85 4.37
N ALA A 194 -21.05 -3.45 3.37
CA ALA A 194 -19.82 -2.94 2.77
C ALA A 194 -20.05 -2.02 1.55
N ALA A 195 -21.19 -2.19 0.88
CA ALA A 195 -21.57 -1.41 -0.30
C ALA A 195 -22.21 -0.06 0.12
N GLY A 196 -21.40 0.88 0.60
CA GLY A 196 -21.89 2.24 0.88
C GLY A 196 -21.05 3.10 1.82
N THR A 197 -20.05 2.54 2.49
CA THR A 197 -19.12 3.31 3.33
C THR A 197 -17.92 3.80 2.52
N ASP A 198 -17.56 5.06 2.74
CA ASP A 198 -16.36 5.70 2.18
C ASP A 198 -15.13 5.56 3.10
N TRP A 199 -15.20 4.69 4.12
CA TRP A 199 -14.15 4.57 5.14
C TRP A 199 -12.77 4.30 4.56
N LEU A 200 -12.66 3.25 3.76
CA LEU A 200 -11.38 2.83 3.19
C LEU A 200 -10.81 3.90 2.24
N PRO A 201 -11.58 4.45 1.28
CA PRO A 201 -11.13 5.62 0.51
C PRO A 201 -10.67 6.80 1.38
N ALA A 202 -11.41 7.15 2.43
CA ALA A 202 -11.10 8.27 3.30
C ALA A 202 -9.79 8.05 4.08
N VAL A 203 -9.60 6.87 4.68
CA VAL A 203 -8.38 6.49 5.42
C VAL A 203 -7.16 6.47 4.51
N ARG A 204 -7.27 5.83 3.34
CA ARG A 204 -6.21 5.83 2.32
C ARG A 204 -5.86 7.26 1.88
N GLY A 205 -6.88 8.10 1.68
CA GLY A 205 -6.72 9.51 1.34
C GLY A 205 -6.02 10.32 2.42
N ALA A 206 -6.36 10.09 3.69
CA ALA A 206 -5.74 10.75 4.84
C ALA A 206 -4.25 10.36 4.97
N PHE A 207 -3.93 9.07 4.89
CA PHE A 207 -2.55 8.58 4.89
C PHE A 207 -1.70 9.21 3.78
N LEU A 208 -2.20 9.19 2.54
CA LEU A 208 -1.50 9.79 1.41
C LEU A 208 -1.34 11.31 1.56
N SER A 209 -2.32 11.99 2.16
CA SER A 209 -2.26 13.43 2.39
C SER A 209 -1.21 13.78 3.43
N GLY A 210 -1.14 13.03 4.53
CA GLY A 210 -0.08 13.17 5.54
C GLY A 210 1.31 12.91 4.96
N TYR A 211 1.45 11.82 4.19
CA TYR A 211 2.71 11.48 3.51
C TYR A 211 3.18 12.59 2.56
N ARG A 212 2.28 13.13 1.73
CA ARG A 212 2.60 14.22 0.80
C ARG A 212 2.93 15.53 1.51
N ALA A 213 2.18 15.88 2.55
CA ALA A 213 2.38 17.12 3.30
C ALA A 213 3.78 17.17 3.92
N GLU A 214 4.24 16.03 4.46
CA GLU A 214 5.57 15.90 5.07
C GLU A 214 6.69 15.73 4.03
N SER A 215 6.41 15.07 2.90
CA SER A 215 7.40 14.88 1.82
C SER A 215 7.63 16.12 0.97
N ALA A 216 6.74 17.12 1.04
CA ALA A 216 6.82 18.30 0.20
C ALA A 216 8.04 19.16 0.57
N VAL A 217 9.04 19.18 -0.32
CA VAL A 217 9.97 20.30 -0.42
C VAL A 217 9.17 21.48 -0.96
N ALA A 218 9.29 22.68 -0.36
CA ALA A 218 8.52 23.88 -0.72
C ALA A 218 8.31 24.00 -2.25
N PRO A 219 7.07 24.23 -2.73
CA PRO A 219 6.74 24.09 -4.14
C PRO A 219 7.59 25.04 -4.99
N GLY A 220 8.39 24.45 -5.89
CA GLY A 220 8.94 25.17 -7.04
C GLY A 220 7.87 25.37 -8.09
N ASP A 221 7.81 26.57 -8.66
CA ASP A 221 6.77 26.99 -9.60
C ASP A 221 6.71 26.06 -10.83
N GLY A 222 5.54 25.44 -11.09
CA GLY A 222 5.18 24.88 -12.39
C GLY A 222 5.29 23.35 -12.60
N ALA A 223 5.83 22.58 -11.66
CA ALA A 223 6.03 21.12 -11.81
C ALA A 223 4.87 20.22 -11.29
N GLY A 224 3.83 20.80 -10.68
CA GLY A 224 2.90 20.05 -9.83
C GLY A 224 2.06 18.96 -10.51
N ALA A 225 1.58 19.18 -11.74
CA ALA A 225 0.68 18.23 -12.40
C ALA A 225 1.40 17.00 -12.96
N GLU A 226 2.56 17.20 -13.60
CA GLU A 226 3.37 16.10 -14.14
C GLU A 226 4.00 15.28 -13.00
N GLU A 227 4.43 15.93 -11.91
CA GLU A 227 4.90 15.23 -10.71
C GLU A 227 3.78 14.39 -10.09
N ALA A 228 2.59 14.99 -9.87
CA ALA A 228 1.44 14.28 -9.34
C ALA A 228 1.05 13.09 -10.22
N ARG A 229 1.08 13.25 -11.54
CA ARG A 229 0.85 12.16 -12.49
C ARG A 229 1.89 11.06 -12.33
N ARG A 230 3.18 11.39 -12.33
CA ARG A 230 4.28 10.43 -12.17
C ARG A 230 4.15 9.63 -10.86
N GLN A 231 3.91 10.32 -9.75
CA GLN A 231 3.72 9.70 -8.44
C GLN A 231 2.48 8.80 -8.42
N SER A 232 1.38 9.23 -9.03
CA SER A 232 0.16 8.43 -9.14
C SER A 232 0.36 7.16 -9.97
N VAL A 233 1.04 7.24 -11.11
CA VAL A 233 1.31 6.08 -11.99
C VAL A 233 2.24 5.09 -11.30
N LEU A 234 3.32 5.58 -10.68
CA LEU A 234 4.27 4.75 -9.96
C LEU A 234 3.60 4.02 -8.79
N LEU A 235 2.82 4.74 -7.98
CA LEU A 235 2.12 4.17 -6.84
C LEU A 235 1.10 3.10 -7.29
N ALA A 236 0.29 3.39 -8.31
CA ALA A 236 -0.68 2.42 -8.84
C ALA A 236 0.02 1.14 -9.34
N ALA A 237 1.18 1.27 -10.00
CA ALA A 237 1.93 0.12 -10.50
C ALA A 237 2.53 -0.74 -9.37
N LEU A 238 3.00 -0.11 -8.29
CA LEU A 238 3.54 -0.83 -7.12
C LEU A 238 2.43 -1.43 -6.24
N GLU A 239 1.26 -0.80 -6.16
CA GLU A 239 0.09 -1.36 -5.50
C GLU A 239 -0.45 -2.58 -6.26
N LEU A 240 -0.51 -2.50 -7.60
CA LEU A 240 -0.85 -3.64 -8.46
C LEU A 240 0.11 -4.82 -8.23
N ASP A 241 1.43 -4.56 -8.22
CA ASP A 241 2.48 -5.55 -7.94
C ASP A 241 2.28 -6.25 -6.60
N LYS A 242 2.03 -5.45 -5.54
CA LYS A 242 1.81 -5.98 -4.19
C LYS A 242 0.53 -6.82 -4.13
N ALA A 243 -0.56 -6.36 -4.72
CA ALA A 243 -1.83 -7.09 -4.75
C ALA A 243 -1.74 -8.41 -5.55
N LEU A 244 -0.97 -8.44 -6.64
CA LEU A 244 -0.70 -9.67 -7.40
C LEU A 244 0.15 -10.67 -6.59
N TYR A 245 1.17 -10.18 -5.89
CA TYR A 245 1.97 -11.00 -4.98
C TYR A 245 1.10 -11.57 -3.84
N GLU A 246 0.26 -10.73 -3.23
CA GLU A 246 -0.72 -11.14 -2.20
C GLU A 246 -1.66 -12.21 -2.72
N ALA A 247 -2.21 -12.06 -3.94
CA ALA A 247 -3.08 -13.07 -4.52
C ALA A 247 -2.41 -14.45 -4.59
N VAL A 248 -1.14 -14.51 -5.01
CA VAL A 248 -0.38 -15.77 -5.03
C VAL A 248 -0.14 -16.29 -3.61
N TYR A 249 0.19 -15.41 -2.67
CA TYR A 249 0.44 -15.78 -1.29
C TYR A 249 -0.82 -16.34 -0.62
N GLU A 250 -1.96 -15.66 -0.74
CA GLU A 250 -3.22 -16.09 -0.13
C GLU A 250 -3.74 -17.37 -0.79
N ALA A 251 -3.67 -17.49 -2.12
CA ALA A 251 -4.07 -18.71 -2.80
C ALA A 251 -3.31 -19.95 -2.31
N ARG A 252 -2.04 -19.78 -1.89
CA ARG A 252 -1.19 -20.89 -1.40
C ARG A 252 -1.34 -21.15 0.10
N ASN A 253 -1.50 -20.10 0.90
CA ASN A 253 -1.36 -20.21 2.36
C ASN A 253 -2.67 -19.98 3.12
N ARG A 254 -3.58 -19.14 2.59
CA ARG A 254 -4.85 -18.77 3.23
C ARG A 254 -5.94 -18.55 2.18
N PRO A 255 -6.44 -19.62 1.51
CA PRO A 255 -7.37 -19.45 0.38
C PRO A 255 -8.64 -18.65 0.70
N ASP A 256 -9.11 -18.69 1.95
CA ASP A 256 -10.27 -17.92 2.41
C ASP A 256 -10.04 -16.39 2.38
N TRP A 257 -8.79 -15.94 2.32
CA TRP A 257 -8.40 -14.54 2.26
C TRP A 257 -8.19 -14.04 0.83
N LEU A 258 -8.25 -14.92 -0.18
CA LEU A 258 -7.99 -14.57 -1.58
C LEU A 258 -8.93 -13.47 -2.11
N ALA A 259 -10.15 -13.37 -1.58
CA ALA A 259 -11.11 -12.33 -1.96
C ALA A 259 -10.57 -10.89 -1.68
N ILE A 260 -9.64 -10.73 -0.74
CA ILE A 260 -9.09 -9.42 -0.37
C ILE A 260 -8.20 -8.84 -1.49
N PRO A 261 -7.13 -9.52 -1.95
CA PRO A 261 -6.35 -9.03 -3.09
C PRO A 261 -7.16 -8.98 -4.39
N LEU A 262 -8.11 -9.89 -4.62
CA LEU A 262 -8.99 -9.83 -5.80
C LEU A 262 -9.82 -8.54 -5.84
N ARG A 263 -10.41 -8.13 -4.70
CA ARG A 263 -11.14 -6.86 -4.60
C ARG A 263 -10.23 -5.65 -4.84
N GLY A 264 -9.02 -5.66 -4.28
CA GLY A 264 -8.03 -4.61 -4.51
C GLY A 264 -7.67 -4.45 -5.99
N LEU A 265 -7.41 -5.58 -6.67
CA LEU A 265 -7.12 -5.61 -8.10
C LEU A 265 -8.31 -5.12 -8.94
N ALA A 266 -9.54 -5.54 -8.62
CA ALA A 266 -10.74 -5.05 -9.29
C ALA A 266 -10.92 -3.53 -9.12
N GLY A 267 -10.62 -2.99 -7.94
CA GLY A 267 -10.61 -1.54 -7.69
C GLY A 267 -9.60 -0.79 -8.56
N ILE A 268 -8.39 -1.32 -8.70
CA ILE A 268 -7.35 -0.76 -9.58
C ILE A 268 -7.83 -0.77 -11.04
N VAL A 269 -8.36 -1.90 -11.53
CA VAL A 269 -8.89 -2.03 -12.90
C VAL A 269 -10.00 -1.02 -13.17
N ALA A 270 -10.96 -0.90 -12.24
CA ALA A 270 -12.08 0.05 -12.37
C ALA A 270 -11.61 1.50 -12.44
N ALA A 271 -10.66 1.89 -11.58
CA ALA A 271 -10.08 3.24 -11.58
C ALA A 271 -9.34 3.55 -12.89
N ARG A 272 -8.69 2.56 -13.51
CA ARG A 272 -8.04 2.73 -14.82
C ARG A 272 -9.03 2.91 -15.95
N ASN A 273 -10.11 2.14 -15.97
CA ASN A 273 -11.14 2.27 -17.01
C ASN A 273 -11.82 3.65 -16.95
N ALA A 274 -12.17 4.13 -15.75
CA ALA A 274 -12.77 5.45 -15.56
C ALA A 274 -11.83 6.60 -16.02
N SER A 275 -10.51 6.43 -15.85
CA SER A 275 -9.51 7.40 -16.32
C SER A 275 -9.37 7.41 -17.85
N HIS A 276 -9.61 6.26 -18.50
CA HIS A 276 -9.54 6.14 -19.97
C HIS A 276 -10.77 6.78 -20.63
N ASP A 277 -11.96 6.53 -20.09
CA ASP A 277 -13.22 7.07 -20.62
C ASP A 277 -13.29 8.60 -20.50
N SER A 278 -12.70 9.16 -19.45
CA SER A 278 -12.64 10.63 -19.23
C SER A 278 -11.60 11.34 -20.11
N ALA A 279 -10.63 10.61 -20.68
CA ALA A 279 -9.62 11.17 -21.58
C ALA A 279 -9.98 11.05 -23.07
N GLY A 280 -10.98 10.22 -23.42
CA GLY A 280 -11.44 9.98 -24.79
C GLY A 280 -12.71 10.71 -25.21
N GLY A 281 -13.28 11.56 -24.33
CA GLY A 281 -14.51 12.33 -24.56
C GLY A 281 -14.29 13.77 -25.02
#